data_AF-A0A935S1W4-F1
#
_entry.id   AF-A0A935S1W4-F1
#
_cell.length_a   1.000
_cell.length_b   1.000
_cell.length_c   1.000
_cell.angle_alpha   90.00
_cell.angle_beta   90.00
_cell.angle_gamma   90.00
#
_symmetry.space_group_name_H-M   'P 1'
#
loop_
_entity.id
_entity.type
_entity.pdbx_description
1 polymer ?
#
loop_
_entity_poly.entity_id
_entity_poly.type
_entity_poly.pdbx_seq_one_letter_code
_entity_poly.pdbx_strand_id
1 'polypeptide(L)'
;MLFKILKKLNEVFGTVVVVTNQQGIGKGVYTKEDLELIHNNMLYELKYHKGIIDKVYYSPYLASENHETRKPNIGMALQAKKDFPHIDLTKSIIVGDSISDMEFGRTAGMRTVYISNKKVTDPKIDLQFNSLSEFIAAL
;
A
#
# COMPACT_ATOMS: atom_id res chain seq x y z
N MET A 1 13.82 8.56 -9.06
CA MET A 1 12.45 9.14 -9.10
C MET A 1 11.61 8.64 -7.91
N LEU A 2 11.54 7.32 -7.67
CA LEU A 2 10.83 6.72 -6.53
C LEU A 2 11.45 7.01 -5.14
N PHE A 3 12.78 7.06 -5.04
CA PHE A 3 13.44 7.25 -3.75
C PHE A 3 13.21 8.63 -3.10
N LYS A 4 13.16 9.67 -3.94
CA LYS A 4 12.83 11.03 -3.48
C LYS A 4 11.40 11.10 -2.92
N ILE A 5 10.49 10.30 -3.48
CA ILE A 5 9.10 10.21 -3.01
C ILE A 5 9.06 9.63 -1.59
N LEU A 6 9.72 8.49 -1.38
CA LEU A 6 9.70 7.85 -0.05
C LEU A 6 10.33 8.72 1.02
N LYS A 7 11.44 9.41 0.70
CA LYS A 7 12.02 10.36 1.64
C LYS A 7 11.02 11.44 2.05
N LYS A 8 10.30 12.05 1.11
CA LYS A 8 9.28 13.06 1.43
C LYS A 8 8.12 12.46 2.23
N LEU A 9 7.71 11.22 1.93
CA LEU A 9 6.73 10.51 2.75
C LEU A 9 7.23 10.30 4.18
N ASN A 10 8.49 9.92 4.37
CA ASN A 10 9.07 9.72 5.71
C ASN A 10 9.21 11.04 6.50
N GLU A 11 9.27 12.20 5.84
CA GLU A 11 9.28 13.52 6.49
C GLU A 11 7.87 13.95 6.97
N VAL A 12 6.82 13.47 6.30
CA VAL A 12 5.41 13.81 6.61
C VAL A 12 4.75 12.77 7.50
N PHE A 13 5.04 11.49 7.29
CA PHE A 13 4.42 10.36 7.99
C PHE A 13 5.46 9.60 8.81
N GLY A 14 5.12 9.32 10.07
CA GLY A 14 5.99 8.56 10.97
C GLY A 14 6.13 7.08 10.62
N THR A 15 5.25 6.53 9.77
CA THR A 15 5.31 5.12 9.33
C THR A 15 4.76 4.98 7.93
N VAL A 16 5.52 4.32 7.06
CA VAL A 16 5.18 4.04 5.67
C VAL A 16 5.25 2.54 5.45
N VAL A 17 4.10 1.93 5.15
CA VAL A 17 3.99 0.50 4.88
C VAL A 17 3.47 0.25 3.47
N VAL A 18 3.79 -0.93 2.93
CA VAL A 18 3.19 -1.43 1.68
C VAL A 18 2.18 -2.51 2.01
N VAL A 19 1.02 -2.48 1.37
CA VAL A 19 0.00 -3.53 1.43
C VAL A 19 -0.31 -4.02 0.01
N THR A 20 -0.08 -5.30 -0.29
CA THR A 20 -0.16 -5.80 -1.68
C THR A 20 -0.86 -7.16 -1.81
N ASN A 21 -1.68 -7.30 -2.85
CA ASN A 21 -2.33 -8.57 -3.21
C ASN A 21 -1.40 -9.34 -4.16
N GLN A 22 -0.83 -10.46 -3.70
CA GLN A 22 0.17 -11.27 -4.41
C GLN A 22 -0.41 -12.64 -4.80
N GLN A 23 -1.52 -12.62 -5.55
CA GLN A 23 -2.23 -13.83 -5.98
C GLN A 23 -1.40 -14.76 -6.88
N GLY A 24 -0.25 -14.31 -7.41
CA GLY A 24 0.65 -15.16 -8.16
C GLY A 24 1.17 -16.35 -7.34
N ILE A 25 1.26 -16.20 -6.02
CA ILE A 25 1.58 -17.30 -5.10
C ILE A 25 0.46 -18.34 -5.10
N GLY A 26 -0.79 -17.92 -4.84
CA GLY A 26 -1.94 -18.83 -4.87
C GLY A 26 -2.18 -19.47 -6.25
N LYS A 27 -1.70 -18.84 -7.34
CA LYS A 27 -1.72 -19.39 -8.70
C LYS A 27 -0.53 -20.29 -9.03
N GLY A 28 0.47 -20.41 -8.15
CA GLY A 28 1.70 -21.18 -8.41
C GLY A 28 2.64 -20.55 -9.44
N VAL A 29 2.53 -19.26 -9.72
CA VAL A 29 3.39 -18.54 -10.69
C VAL A 29 4.78 -18.27 -10.11
N TYR A 30 4.86 -18.03 -8.80
CA TYR A 30 6.10 -17.87 -8.03
C TYR A 30 5.86 -18.28 -6.57
N THR A 31 6.94 -18.58 -5.87
CA THR A 31 6.92 -19.02 -4.47
C THR A 31 6.93 -17.84 -3.50
N LYS A 32 6.77 -18.12 -2.18
CA LYS A 32 6.92 -17.07 -1.16
C LYS A 32 8.37 -16.60 -1.09
N GLU A 33 9.30 -17.51 -1.27
CA GLU A 33 10.74 -17.28 -1.27
C GLU A 33 11.15 -16.36 -2.43
N ASP A 34 10.56 -16.56 -3.62
CA ASP A 34 10.76 -15.66 -4.77
C ASP A 34 10.27 -14.24 -4.45
N LEU A 35 9.10 -14.12 -3.81
CA LEU A 35 8.54 -12.83 -3.41
C LEU A 35 9.41 -12.14 -2.34
N GLU A 36 9.91 -12.90 -1.37
CA GLU A 36 10.82 -12.39 -0.34
C GLU A 36 12.11 -11.84 -0.95
N LEU A 37 12.69 -12.53 -1.95
CA LEU A 37 13.85 -12.04 -2.67
C LEU A 37 13.55 -10.71 -3.40
N ILE A 38 12.41 -10.60 -4.07
CA ILE A 38 11.97 -9.37 -4.73
C ILE A 38 11.81 -8.23 -3.71
N HIS A 39 11.15 -8.49 -2.58
CA HIS A 39 10.96 -7.49 -1.53
C HIS A 39 12.30 -7.06 -0.91
N ASN A 40 13.22 -7.99 -0.65
CA ASN A 40 14.53 -7.68 -0.09
C ASN A 40 15.34 -6.79 -1.04
N ASN A 41 15.34 -7.10 -2.33
CA ASN A 41 15.99 -6.27 -3.34
C ASN A 41 15.37 -4.88 -3.41
N MET A 42 14.03 -4.79 -3.38
CA MET A 42 13.33 -3.51 -3.34
C MET A 42 13.72 -2.69 -2.11
N LEU A 43 13.67 -3.28 -0.91
CA LEU A 43 14.00 -2.60 0.35
C LEU A 43 15.47 -2.17 0.39
N TYR A 44 16.38 -2.97 -0.13
CA TYR A 44 17.81 -2.65 -0.24
C TYR A 44 18.03 -1.39 -1.08
N GLU A 45 17.46 -1.34 -2.29
CA GLU A 45 17.57 -0.19 -3.20
C GLU A 45 16.96 1.08 -2.57
N LEU A 46 15.82 0.95 -1.92
CA LEU A 46 15.16 2.08 -1.26
C LEU A 46 16.01 2.65 -0.11
N LYS A 47 16.56 1.77 0.72
CA LYS A 47 17.42 2.15 1.84
C LYS A 47 18.71 2.82 1.38
N TYR A 48 19.32 2.32 0.29
CA TYR A 48 20.50 2.93 -0.32
C TYR A 48 20.26 4.41 -0.68
N HIS A 49 19.03 4.74 -1.07
CA HIS A 49 18.62 6.10 -1.41
C HIS A 49 17.87 6.85 -0.28
N LYS A 50 17.99 6.41 0.97
CA LYS A 50 17.40 7.05 2.17
C LYS A 50 15.87 7.10 2.19
N GLY A 51 15.19 6.26 1.41
CA GLY A 51 13.75 6.03 1.55
C GLY A 51 13.51 4.82 2.46
N ILE A 52 12.52 4.91 3.35
CA ILE A 52 12.20 3.87 4.31
C ILE A 52 10.77 3.38 4.06
N ILE A 53 10.64 2.08 3.87
CA ILE A 53 9.39 1.34 4.03
C ILE A 53 9.56 0.50 5.28
N ASP A 54 8.75 0.77 6.30
CA ASP A 54 8.86 0.12 7.60
C ASP A 54 8.52 -1.37 7.52
N LYS A 55 7.52 -1.72 6.68
CA LYS A 55 7.13 -3.10 6.44
C LYS A 55 6.33 -3.28 5.15
N VAL A 56 6.44 -4.45 4.55
CA VAL A 56 5.58 -4.91 3.46
C VAL A 56 4.66 -6.00 4.00
N TYR A 57 3.36 -5.80 3.89
CA TYR A 57 2.33 -6.79 4.13
C TYR A 57 1.79 -7.27 2.78
N TYR A 58 1.56 -8.57 2.65
CA TYR A 58 1.02 -9.13 1.43
C TYR A 58 0.01 -10.24 1.70
N SER A 59 -0.90 -10.43 0.73
CA SER A 59 -1.86 -11.53 0.72
C SER A 59 -1.59 -12.47 -0.46
N PRO A 60 -1.26 -13.76 -0.21
CA PRO A 60 -1.01 -14.73 -1.28
C PRO A 60 -2.30 -15.28 -1.92
N TYR A 61 -3.45 -15.03 -1.29
CA TYR A 61 -4.73 -15.65 -1.60
C TYR A 61 -5.32 -15.13 -2.90
N LEU A 62 -6.04 -16.01 -3.59
CA LEU A 62 -6.83 -15.73 -4.78
C LEU A 62 -8.00 -14.79 -4.45
N ALA A 63 -8.49 -14.08 -5.47
CA ALA A 63 -9.67 -13.23 -5.32
C ALA A 63 -10.91 -14.00 -4.87
N SER A 64 -11.08 -15.23 -5.35
CA SER A 64 -12.20 -16.11 -5.02
C SER A 64 -12.23 -16.57 -3.57
N GLU A 65 -11.09 -16.53 -2.87
CA GLU A 65 -11.00 -16.97 -1.48
C GLU A 65 -11.53 -15.93 -0.48
N ASN A 66 -11.69 -14.67 -0.90
CA ASN A 66 -12.14 -13.57 -0.06
C ASN A 66 -11.46 -13.51 1.33
N HIS A 67 -10.16 -13.81 1.37
CA HIS A 67 -9.40 -13.93 2.61
C HIS A 67 -9.31 -12.57 3.34
N GLU A 68 -9.32 -12.57 4.67
CA GLU A 68 -9.31 -11.35 5.51
C GLU A 68 -8.11 -10.43 5.24
N THR A 69 -6.97 -10.99 4.85
CA THR A 69 -5.76 -10.23 4.52
C THR A 69 -5.74 -9.73 3.08
N ARG A 70 -6.66 -10.18 2.22
CA ARG A 70 -6.71 -9.74 0.82
C ARG A 70 -7.58 -8.49 0.69
N LYS A 71 -7.05 -7.42 0.10
CA LYS A 71 -7.86 -6.24 -0.23
C LYS A 71 -9.03 -6.65 -1.14
N PRO A 72 -10.26 -6.19 -0.88
CA PRO A 72 -10.61 -5.01 -0.06
C PRO A 72 -10.70 -5.24 1.47
N ASN A 73 -10.53 -6.46 1.97
CA ASN A 73 -10.55 -6.72 3.42
C ASN A 73 -9.37 -6.08 4.15
N ILE A 74 -9.61 -5.63 5.38
CA ILE A 74 -8.69 -4.76 6.14
C ILE A 74 -7.59 -5.50 6.93
N GLY A 75 -7.44 -6.82 6.77
CA GLY A 75 -6.54 -7.63 7.59
C GLY A 75 -5.09 -7.12 7.57
N MET A 76 -4.57 -6.66 6.43
CA MET A 76 -3.23 -6.05 6.36
C MET A 76 -3.11 -4.73 7.14
N ALA A 77 -4.16 -3.91 7.20
CA ALA A 77 -4.16 -2.70 8.03
C ALA A 77 -4.16 -3.04 9.53
N LEU A 78 -4.91 -4.08 9.92
CA LEU A 78 -4.94 -4.54 11.30
C LEU A 78 -3.59 -5.14 11.73
N GLN A 79 -2.92 -5.88 10.83
CA GLN A 79 -1.55 -6.34 11.04
C GLN A 79 -0.59 -5.16 11.20
N ALA A 80 -0.68 -4.15 10.34
CA ALA A 80 0.13 -2.94 10.46
C ALA A 80 -0.07 -2.23 11.79
N LYS A 81 -1.32 -2.07 12.24
CA LYS A 81 -1.62 -1.46 13.55
C LYS A 81 -1.13 -2.30 14.73
N LYS A 82 -1.13 -3.63 14.61
CA LYS A 82 -0.60 -4.53 15.64
C LYS A 82 0.92 -4.37 15.79
N ASP A 83 1.63 -4.31 14.67
CA ASP A 83 3.09 -4.20 14.65
C ASP A 83 3.57 -2.78 14.97
N PHE A 84 2.75 -1.77 14.64
CA PHE A 84 3.00 -0.36 14.89
C PHE A 84 1.82 0.28 15.67
N PRO A 85 1.75 0.10 17.01
CA PRO A 85 0.60 0.53 17.81
C PRO A 85 0.31 2.03 17.79
N HIS A 86 1.29 2.86 17.40
CA HIS A 86 1.11 4.30 17.24
C HIS A 86 0.36 4.69 15.95
N ILE A 87 0.10 3.75 15.04
CA ILE A 87 -0.71 4.02 13.84
C ILE A 87 -2.17 4.31 14.23
N ASP A 88 -2.61 5.52 13.92
CA ASP A 88 -4.01 5.92 13.89
C ASP A 88 -4.54 5.81 12.46
N LEU A 89 -5.34 4.78 12.18
CA LEU A 89 -5.89 4.52 10.84
C LEU A 89 -6.78 5.68 10.35
N THR A 90 -7.43 6.41 11.25
CA THR A 90 -8.29 7.55 10.89
C THR A 90 -7.50 8.78 10.42
N LYS A 91 -6.20 8.81 10.74
CA LYS A 91 -5.23 9.81 10.28
C LYS A 91 -4.31 9.28 9.20
N SER A 92 -4.50 8.03 8.79
CA SER A 92 -3.70 7.37 7.77
C SER A 92 -4.26 7.60 6.37
N ILE A 93 -3.39 7.46 5.37
CA ILE A 93 -3.75 7.58 3.96
C ILE A 93 -3.40 6.27 3.26
N ILE A 94 -4.32 5.73 2.46
CA ILE A 94 -4.01 4.70 1.48
C ILE A 94 -3.84 5.34 0.10
N VAL A 95 -2.78 4.97 -0.60
CA VAL A 95 -2.55 5.37 -1.99
C VAL A 95 -2.55 4.11 -2.84
N GLY A 96 -3.38 4.06 -3.88
CA GLY A 96 -3.51 2.88 -4.74
C GLY A 96 -4.13 3.19 -6.09
N ASP A 97 -4.07 2.24 -7.01
CA ASP A 97 -4.53 2.34 -8.39
C ASP A 97 -5.76 1.46 -8.68
N SER A 98 -6.22 0.70 -7.68
CA SER A 98 -7.42 -0.12 -7.79
C SER A 98 -8.54 0.34 -6.85
N ILE A 99 -9.80 0.11 -7.24
CA ILE A 99 -10.95 0.34 -6.36
C ILE A 99 -10.88 -0.52 -5.09
N SER A 100 -10.22 -1.69 -5.16
CA SER A 100 -10.02 -2.54 -3.98
C SER A 100 -9.13 -1.88 -2.91
N ASP A 101 -8.19 -1.02 -3.31
CA ASP A 101 -7.38 -0.22 -2.37
C ASP A 101 -8.23 0.86 -1.69
N MET A 102 -9.12 1.48 -2.46
CA MET A 102 -10.00 2.54 -1.97
C MET A 102 -11.01 1.97 -0.99
N GLU A 103 -11.59 0.81 -1.31
CA GLU A 103 -12.49 0.10 -0.41
C GLU A 103 -11.79 -0.37 0.88
N PHE A 104 -10.55 -0.88 0.76
CA PHE A 104 -9.70 -1.19 1.91
C PHE A 104 -9.49 0.01 2.82
N GLY A 105 -9.12 1.15 2.26
CA GLY A 105 -8.90 2.39 3.02
C GLY A 105 -10.17 2.88 3.69
N ARG A 106 -11.27 2.99 2.94
CA ARG A 106 -12.58 3.40 3.47
C ARG A 106 -13.03 2.52 4.63
N THR A 107 -12.95 1.21 4.47
CA THR A 107 -13.36 0.24 5.49
C THR A 107 -12.48 0.34 6.74
N ALA A 108 -11.19 0.62 6.57
CA ALA A 108 -10.26 0.85 7.68
C ALA A 108 -10.36 2.25 8.30
N GLY A 109 -11.18 3.16 7.74
CA GLY A 109 -11.33 4.55 8.19
C GLY A 109 -10.25 5.51 7.68
N MET A 110 -9.43 5.11 6.72
CA MET A 110 -8.36 5.92 6.13
C MET A 110 -8.90 6.90 5.08
N ARG A 111 -8.14 7.96 4.82
CA ARG A 111 -8.33 8.79 3.63
C ARG A 111 -7.81 8.07 2.40
N THR A 112 -8.52 8.15 1.28
CA THR A 112 -8.20 7.39 0.08
C THR A 112 -7.67 8.26 -1.06
N VAL A 113 -6.53 7.87 -1.63
CA VAL A 113 -5.90 8.56 -2.76
C VAL A 113 -5.78 7.61 -3.93
N TYR A 114 -6.55 7.87 -4.97
CA TYR A 114 -6.57 7.06 -6.19
C TYR A 114 -5.57 7.60 -7.22
N ILE A 115 -4.74 6.72 -7.77
CA ILE A 115 -3.77 7.07 -8.82
C ILE A 115 -4.27 6.56 -10.16
N SER A 116 -4.66 7.47 -11.05
CA SER A 116 -5.07 7.14 -12.42
C SER A 116 -5.02 8.37 -13.31
N ASN A 117 -4.57 8.17 -14.56
CA ASN A 117 -4.58 9.19 -15.60
C ASN A 117 -5.97 9.40 -16.24
N LYS A 118 -6.95 8.58 -15.89
CA LYS A 118 -8.35 8.72 -16.33
C LYS A 118 -9.19 9.18 -15.16
N LYS A 119 -10.05 10.16 -15.35
CA LYS A 119 -10.99 10.60 -14.32
C LYS A 119 -11.93 9.44 -13.95
N VAL A 120 -11.94 9.06 -12.68
CA VAL A 120 -12.82 8.02 -12.14
C VAL A 120 -13.71 8.66 -11.08
N THR A 121 -15.00 8.40 -11.15
CA THR A 121 -15.97 8.82 -10.13
C THR A 121 -16.42 7.59 -9.36
N ASP A 122 -15.92 7.42 -8.13
CA ASP A 122 -16.37 6.40 -7.18
C ASP A 122 -16.44 7.03 -5.78
N PRO A 123 -17.52 6.82 -5.00
CA PRO A 123 -17.63 7.37 -3.65
C PRO A 123 -16.51 6.92 -2.69
N LYS A 124 -15.79 5.84 -3.03
CA LYS A 124 -14.66 5.35 -2.24
C LYS A 124 -13.39 6.19 -2.43
N ILE A 125 -13.34 7.10 -3.40
CA ILE A 125 -12.18 7.95 -3.69
C ILE A 125 -12.36 9.33 -3.04
N ASP A 126 -11.46 9.73 -2.12
CA ASP A 126 -11.43 11.09 -1.57
C ASP A 126 -10.66 12.06 -2.46
N LEU A 127 -9.51 11.61 -2.98
CA LEU A 127 -8.63 12.39 -3.84
C LEU A 127 -8.17 11.53 -5.01
N GLN A 128 -7.97 12.16 -6.16
CA GLN A 128 -7.38 11.52 -7.33
C GLN A 128 -6.21 12.35 -7.87
N PHE A 129 -5.12 11.67 -8.22
CA PHE A 129 -3.96 12.26 -8.90
C PHE A 129 -3.56 11.39 -10.10
N ASN A 130 -2.86 11.96 -11.07
CA ASN A 130 -2.42 11.20 -12.25
C ASN A 130 -1.21 10.31 -11.96
N SER A 131 -0.45 10.63 -10.91
CA SER A 131 0.72 9.87 -10.48
C SER A 131 0.98 10.02 -8.99
N LEU A 132 1.72 9.07 -8.42
CA LEU A 132 2.21 9.18 -7.05
C LEU A 132 3.05 10.45 -6.88
N SER A 133 3.92 10.79 -7.84
CA SER A 133 4.74 12.01 -7.78
C SER A 133 3.92 13.29 -7.62
N GLU A 134 2.77 13.37 -8.30
CA GLU A 134 1.87 14.53 -8.24
C GLU A 134 1.20 14.65 -6.86
N PHE A 135 0.70 13.53 -6.31
CA PHE A 135 0.18 13.51 -4.95
C PHE A 135 1.22 13.98 -3.93
N ILE A 136 2.44 13.47 -4.04
CA ILE A 136 3.53 13.79 -3.12
C ILE A 136 3.98 15.25 -3.25
N ALA A 137 3.85 15.87 -4.43
CA ALA A 137 4.09 17.29 -4.59
C ALA A 137 3.02 18.15 -3.89
N ALA A 138 1.81 17.62 -3.71
CA ALA A 138 0.68 18.29 -3.06
C ALA A 138 0.58 18.04 -1.54
N LEU A 139 1.40 17.13 -0.98
CA LEU A 139 1.64 16.98 0.47
C LEU A 139 2.50 18.12 1.01
#